data_AF-A0A0R2JMZ2-F1
#
_entry.id   AF-A0A0R2JMZ2-F1
#
_cell.length_a   1.000
_cell.length_b   1.000
_cell.length_c   1.000
_cell.angle_alpha   90.00
_cell.angle_beta   90.00
_cell.angle_gamma   90.00
#
_symmetry.space_group_name_H-M   'P 1'
#
loop_
_entity.id
_entity.type
_entity.pdbx_description
1 polymer ?
#
loop_
_entity_poly.entity_id
_entity_poly.type
_entity_poly.pdbx_seq_one_letter_code
_entity_poly.pdbx_strand_id
1 'polypeptide(L)'
;MYLETFATTSDKTAKTFGMTYDDLQNVKIQSLFKNQGVYNGLIGLGILYSLFIVESSSILGMILVYIVGVAVYGSFTVDKSIVFKQGGLAILALITMLF
;
A
#
# COMPACT_ATOMS: atom_id res chain seq x y z
N MET A 1 1.06 -5.79 -1.77
CA MET A 1 2.12 -6.79 -2.09
C MET A 1 1.65 -7.92 -3.01
N TYR A 2 0.68 -8.79 -2.68
CA TYR A 2 0.43 -10.00 -3.50
C TYR A 2 0.05 -9.71 -4.97
N LEU A 3 -0.98 -8.89 -5.20
CA LEU A 3 -1.40 -8.50 -6.55
C LEU A 3 -0.34 -7.67 -7.29
N GLU A 4 0.42 -6.88 -6.55
CA GLU A 4 1.44 -5.96 -7.07
C GLU A 4 2.77 -6.66 -7.38
N THR A 5 3.11 -7.76 -6.70
CA THR A 5 4.43 -8.42 -6.83
C THR A 5 4.35 -9.79 -7.49
N PHE A 6 3.32 -10.59 -7.17
CA PHE A 6 3.24 -11.98 -7.61
C PHE A 6 2.17 -12.21 -8.68
N ALA A 7 1.03 -11.53 -8.60
CA ALA A 7 -0.10 -11.72 -9.51
C ALA A 7 -0.37 -10.48 -10.40
N THR A 8 0.70 -9.85 -10.92
CA THR A 8 0.64 -8.56 -11.62
C THR A 8 -0.24 -8.52 -12.86
N THR A 9 -0.49 -9.66 -13.51
CA THR A 9 -1.26 -9.76 -14.76
C THR A 9 -2.64 -10.40 -14.63
N SER A 10 -3.12 -10.59 -13.39
CA SER A 10 -4.40 -11.27 -13.15
C SER A 10 -5.61 -10.36 -13.37
N ASP A 11 -6.77 -10.95 -13.69
CA ASP A 11 -8.05 -10.22 -13.79
C ASP A 11 -8.41 -9.49 -12.49
N LYS A 12 -8.01 -10.05 -11.34
CA LYS A 12 -8.19 -9.40 -10.04
C LYS A 12 -7.34 -8.15 -9.92
N THR A 13 -6.10 -8.16 -10.43
CA THR A 13 -5.23 -6.97 -10.48
C THR A 13 -5.83 -5.92 -11.41
N ALA A 14 -6.28 -6.30 -12.60
CA ALA A 14 -6.95 -5.39 -13.54
C ALA A 14 -8.13 -4.68 -12.89
N LYS A 15 -9.04 -5.45 -12.28
CA LYS A 15 -10.21 -4.91 -11.56
C LYS A 15 -9.83 -4.06 -10.35
N THR A 16 -8.82 -4.48 -9.59
CA THR A 16 -8.40 -3.78 -8.37
C THR A 16 -7.71 -2.46 -8.69
N PHE A 17 -7.00 -2.35 -9.81
CA PHE A 17 -6.26 -1.15 -10.17
C PHE A 17 -6.90 -0.35 -11.32
N GLY A 18 -8.08 -0.76 -11.78
CA GLY A 18 -8.82 -0.04 -12.83
C GLY A 18 -8.12 -0.06 -14.19
N MET A 19 -7.33 -1.10 -14.46
CA MET A 19 -6.55 -1.26 -15.69
C MET A 19 -7.12 -2.33 -16.60
N THR A 20 -6.82 -2.25 -17.89
CA THR A 20 -7.14 -3.33 -18.84
C THR A 20 -6.14 -4.47 -18.72
N TYR A 21 -6.49 -5.64 -19.27
CA TYR A 21 -5.57 -6.76 -19.35
C TYR A 21 -4.31 -6.41 -20.16
N ASP A 22 -4.47 -5.67 -21.26
CA ASP A 22 -3.37 -5.26 -22.14
C ASP A 22 -2.41 -4.29 -21.44
N ASP A 23 -2.92 -3.38 -20.60
CA ASP A 23 -2.08 -2.52 -19.77
C ASP A 23 -1.18 -3.35 -18.85
N LEU A 24 -1.73 -4.41 -18.27
CA LEU A 24 -0.97 -5.30 -17.38
C LEU A 24 0.07 -6.14 -18.12
N GLN A 25 -0.10 -6.40 -19.41
CA GLN A 25 0.93 -7.10 -20.22
C GLN A 25 2.16 -6.23 -20.48
N ASN A 26 2.08 -4.91 -20.23
CA ASN A 26 3.23 -4.03 -20.37
C ASN A 26 4.31 -4.32 -19.31
N VAL A 27 5.48 -4.77 -19.75
CA VAL A 27 6.61 -5.14 -18.88
C VAL A 27 7.05 -3.99 -17.96
N LYS A 28 6.97 -2.74 -18.41
CA LYS A 28 7.30 -1.58 -17.57
C LYS A 28 6.28 -1.40 -16.45
N ILE A 29 4.99 -1.55 -16.74
CA ILE A 29 3.92 -1.47 -15.73
C ILE A 29 4.09 -2.60 -14.70
N GLN A 30 4.38 -3.83 -15.16
CA GLN A 30 4.66 -4.94 -14.24
C GLN A 30 5.87 -4.68 -13.34
N SER A 31 6.95 -4.08 -13.88
CA SER A 31 8.13 -3.73 -13.10
C SER A 31 7.81 -2.67 -12.03
N LEU A 32 7.04 -1.63 -12.38
CA LEU A 32 6.58 -0.61 -11.43
C LEU A 32 5.70 -1.22 -10.33
N PHE A 33 4.78 -2.12 -10.69
CA PHE A 33 3.93 -2.83 -9.75
C PHE A 33 4.78 -3.68 -8.78
N LYS A 34 5.72 -4.47 -9.31
CA LYS A 34 6.61 -5.31 -8.48
C LYS A 34 7.38 -4.46 -7.49
N ASN A 35 7.94 -3.35 -7.96
CA ASN A 35 8.63 -2.39 -7.12
C ASN A 35 7.71 -1.85 -6.02
N GLN A 36 6.54 -1.31 -6.38
CA GLN A 36 5.56 -0.79 -5.42
C GLN A 36 5.14 -1.84 -4.38
N GLY A 37 4.91 -3.08 -4.81
CA GLY A 37 4.56 -4.17 -3.92
C GLY A 37 5.68 -4.53 -2.93
N VAL A 38 6.96 -4.45 -3.33
CA VAL A 38 8.12 -4.63 -2.43
C VAL A 38 8.22 -3.49 -1.43
N TYR A 39 8.09 -2.23 -1.85
CA TYR A 39 8.07 -1.07 -0.94
C TYR A 39 6.95 -1.24 0.11
N ASN A 40 5.74 -1.59 -0.32
CA ASN A 40 4.61 -1.85 0.57
C ASN A 40 4.88 -3.02 1.53
N GLY A 41 5.54 -4.08 1.06
CA GLY A 41 5.92 -5.23 1.89
C GLY A 41 6.93 -4.86 2.98
N LEU A 42 7.96 -4.10 2.64
CA LEU A 42 8.98 -3.64 3.60
C LEU A 42 8.40 -2.67 4.64
N ILE A 43 7.46 -1.80 4.25
CA ILE A 43 6.71 -0.97 5.20
C ILE A 43 5.92 -1.85 6.17
N GLY A 44 5.29 -2.92 5.67
CA GLY A 44 4.61 -3.92 6.50
C GLY A 44 5.54 -4.58 7.53
N LEU A 45 6.79 -4.90 7.14
CA LEU A 45 7.80 -5.38 8.07
C LEU A 45 8.16 -4.32 9.12
N GLY A 46 8.23 -3.03 8.73
CA GLY A 46 8.44 -1.92 9.66
C GLY A 46 7.32 -1.81 10.70
N ILE A 47 6.06 -2.01 10.31
CA ILE A 47 4.92 -2.09 11.22
C ILE A 47 5.10 -3.24 12.21
N LEU A 48 5.36 -4.46 11.72
CA LEU A 48 5.55 -5.63 12.58
C LEU A 48 6.72 -5.45 13.55
N TYR A 49 7.83 -4.88 13.07
CA TYR A 49 8.99 -4.57 13.90
C TYR A 49 8.65 -3.55 14.99
N SER A 50 7.91 -2.48 14.66
CA SER A 50 7.48 -1.48 15.64
C SER A 50 6.52 -2.04 16.68
N LEU A 51 5.69 -3.02 16.31
CA LEU A 51 4.70 -3.66 17.18
C LEU A 51 5.30 -4.72 18.11
N PHE A 52 6.17 -5.58 17.59
CA PHE A 52 6.59 -6.79 18.30
C PHE A 52 8.03 -6.78 18.81
N ILE A 53 8.89 -5.89 18.28
CA ILE A 53 10.31 -5.86 18.64
C ILE A 53 10.66 -4.59 19.40
N VAL A 54 10.29 -3.42 18.85
CA VAL A 54 10.54 -2.13 19.53
C VAL A 54 9.42 -1.77 20.49
N GLU A 55 8.22 -2.30 20.26
CA GLU A 55 7.02 -2.04 21.08
C GLU A 55 6.76 -0.54 21.28
N SER A 56 6.95 0.25 20.21
CA SER A 56 6.87 1.71 20.26
C SER A 56 5.71 2.25 19.43
N SER A 57 4.69 2.73 20.13
CA SER A 57 3.54 3.42 19.52
C SER A 57 3.94 4.67 18.76
N SER A 58 5.02 5.36 19.14
CA SER A 58 5.51 6.54 18.41
C SER A 58 6.06 6.19 17.04
N ILE A 59 6.86 5.11 16.94
CA ILE A 59 7.41 4.64 15.65
C ILE A 59 6.28 4.11 14.78
N LEU A 60 5.37 3.30 15.34
CA LEU A 60 4.20 2.81 14.63
C LEU A 60 3.35 3.98 14.09
N GLY A 61 3.05 4.96 14.94
CA GLY A 61 2.27 6.14 14.56
C GLY A 61 2.94 6.92 13.42
N MET A 62 4.25 7.11 13.46
CA MET A 62 5.00 7.77 12.39
C MET A 62 4.87 7.01 11.05
N ILE A 63 4.99 5.68 11.06
CA ILE A 63 4.82 4.85 9.87
C ILE A 63 3.39 4.95 9.32
N LEU A 64 2.38 4.91 10.19
CA LEU A 64 0.98 5.00 9.77
C LEU A 64 0.66 6.38 9.19
N VAL A 65 1.14 7.47 9.79
CA VAL A 65 1.00 8.83 9.23
C VAL A 65 1.67 8.93 7.86
N TYR A 66 2.85 8.34 7.70
CA TYR A 66 3.52 8.26 6.40
C TYR A 66 2.65 7.53 5.35
N ILE A 67 2.07 6.37 5.69
CA ILE A 67 1.18 5.63 4.78
C ILE A 67 -0.03 6.48 4.40
N VAL A 68 -0.65 7.18 5.34
CA VAL A 68 -1.76 8.09 5.06
C VAL A 68 -1.33 9.21 4.12
N GLY A 69 -0.16 9.84 4.37
CA GLY A 69 0.38 10.88 3.49
C GLY A 69 0.60 10.41 2.05
N VAL A 70 1.21 9.24 1.87
CA VAL A 70 1.41 8.63 0.54
C VAL A 70 0.07 8.30 -0.12
N ALA A 71 -0.89 7.75 0.63
CA ALA A 71 -2.21 7.41 0.10
C ALA A 71 -3.02 8.66 -0.32
N VAL A 72 -2.93 9.75 0.45
CA VAL A 72 -3.53 11.04 0.11
C VAL A 72 -2.90 11.59 -1.17
N TYR A 73 -1.58 11.64 -1.25
CA TYR A 73 -0.89 12.09 -2.47
C TYR A 73 -1.26 11.23 -3.70
N GLY A 74 -1.26 9.91 -3.54
CA GLY A 74 -1.67 8.96 -4.59
C GLY A 74 -3.13 9.16 -5.02
N SER A 75 -4.02 9.52 -4.09
CA SER A 75 -5.43 9.78 -4.40
C SER A 75 -5.67 11.02 -5.25
N PHE A 76 -4.78 12.02 -5.16
CA PHE A 76 -4.83 13.23 -5.97
C PHE A 76 -4.15 13.07 -7.33
N THR A 77 -3.15 12.19 -7.43
CA THR A 77 -2.27 12.10 -8.61
C THR A 77 -2.51 10.88 -9.50
N VAL A 78 -2.93 9.75 -8.93
CA VAL A 78 -3.05 8.48 -9.65
C VAL A 78 -4.51 8.02 -9.69
N ASP A 79 -5.10 7.71 -8.54
CA ASP A 79 -6.47 7.20 -8.46
C ASP A 79 -7.06 7.44 -7.07
N LYS A 80 -8.26 8.05 -7.00
CA LYS A 80 -8.95 8.38 -5.74
C LYS A 80 -9.16 7.18 -4.83
N SER A 81 -9.32 5.99 -5.37
CA SER A 81 -9.53 4.75 -4.61
C SER A 81 -8.30 4.32 -3.79
N ILE A 82 -7.11 4.87 -4.06
CA ILE A 82 -5.87 4.59 -3.31
C ILE A 82 -6.04 4.97 -1.83
N VAL A 83 -6.77 6.05 -1.52
CA VAL A 83 -7.01 6.46 -0.13
C VAL A 83 -7.72 5.35 0.66
N PHE A 84 -8.62 4.59 0.02
CA PHE A 84 -9.33 3.48 0.64
C PHE A 84 -8.52 2.19 0.61
N LYS A 85 -7.88 1.86 -0.52
CA LYS A 85 -7.15 0.59 -0.71
C LYS A 85 -5.86 0.53 0.09
N GLN A 86 -5.12 1.63 0.17
CA GLN A 86 -3.82 1.70 0.84
C GLN A 86 -3.89 2.49 2.16
N GLY A 87 -4.64 3.59 2.19
CA GLY A 87 -4.76 4.45 3.38
C GLY A 87 -5.78 3.97 4.42
N GLY A 88 -6.83 3.25 4.01
CA GLY A 88 -7.97 2.95 4.88
C GLY A 88 -7.60 2.20 6.17
N LEU A 89 -6.81 1.14 6.06
CA LEU A 89 -6.34 0.38 7.23
C LEU A 89 -5.41 1.22 8.13
N ALA A 90 -4.57 2.08 7.55
CA ALA A 90 -3.68 2.94 8.33
C ALA A 90 -4.45 4.01 9.10
N ILE A 91 -5.49 4.59 8.51
CA ILE A 91 -6.40 5.53 9.18
C ILE A 91 -7.11 4.85 10.34
N LEU A 92 -7.68 3.66 10.12
CA LEU A 92 -8.36 2.90 11.19
C LEU A 92 -7.41 2.55 12.33
N ALA A 93 -6.16 2.16 12.02
CA ALA A 93 -5.15 1.89 13.03
C ALA A 93 -4.79 3.15 13.84
N LEU A 94 -4.59 4.30 13.18
CA LEU A 94 -4.34 5.57 13.88
C LEU A 94 -5.50 5.97 14.79
N ILE A 95 -6.74 5.83 14.33
CA ILE A 95 -7.92 6.11 15.16
C ILE A 95 -7.94 5.20 16.38
N THR A 96 -7.65 3.91 16.21
CA THR A 96 -7.61 2.94 17.31
C THR A 96 -6.54 3.29 18.34
N MET A 97 -5.42 3.88 17.93
CA MET A 97 -4.35 4.30 18.85
C MET A 97 -4.70 5.52 19.70
N LEU A 98 -5.79 6.23 19.39
CA LEU A 98 -6.24 7.41 20.16
C LEU A 98 -7.16 7.07 21.34
N PHE A 99 -7.61 5.82 21.45
CA PHE A 99 -8.54 5.34 22.48
C PHE A 99 -7.97 4.14 23.23
#